data_AF-A0A238VTT4-F1
#
_entry.id   AF-A0A238VTT4-F1
#
_cell.length_a   1.000
_cell.length_b   1.000
_cell.length_c   1.000
_cell.angle_alpha   90.00
_cell.angle_beta   90.00
_cell.angle_gamma   90.00
#
_symmetry.space_group_name_H-M   'P 1'
#
loop_
_entity.id
_entity.type
_entity.pdbx_description
1 polymer ?
#
loop_
_entity_poly.entity_id
_entity_poly.type
_entity_poly.pdbx_seq_one_letter_code
_entity_poly.pdbx_strand_id
1 'polypeptide(L)' 'MNLPKFLLGDNTDCKDDIFVIHTEFPRFIINLVDDEIEWLEDFDGEDQEELETQVAVLIEQSSEFYDREMERYKEE' A
#
# COMPACT_ATOMS: atom_id res chain seq x y z
N MET A 1 11.65 -15.26 -7.04
CA MET A 1 10.46 -15.37 -6.16
C MET A 1 9.42 -14.43 -6.72
N ASN A 2 8.15 -14.83 -6.82
CA ASN A 2 7.08 -13.96 -7.32
C ASN A 2 6.36 -13.39 -6.09
N LEU A 3 6.64 -12.14 -5.76
CA LEU A 3 5.92 -11.44 -4.69
C LEU A 3 4.52 -11.08 -5.21
N PRO A 4 3.48 -11.18 -4.37
CA PRO A 4 2.16 -10.67 -4.72
C PRO A 4 2.19 -9.14 -4.80
N LYS A 5 1.27 -8.57 -5.58
CA LYS A 5 1.17 -7.12 -5.82
C LYS A 5 1.08 -6.32 -4.52
N PHE A 6 0.22 -6.78 -3.60
CA PHE A 6 0.02 -6.19 -2.27
C PHE A 6 0.40 -7.16 -1.16
N LEU A 7 1.04 -6.65 -0.13
CA LEU A 7 1.38 -7.36 1.10
C LEU A 7 0.92 -6.52 2.29
N LEU A 8 0.45 -7.19 3.36
CA LEU A 8 0.14 -6.54 4.63
C LEU A 8 1.35 -6.63 5.56
N GLY A 9 1.81 -5.49 6.06
CA GLY A 9 2.90 -5.37 7.01
C GLY A 9 2.37 -5.16 8.43
N ASP A 10 2.74 -6.06 9.34
CA ASP A 10 2.47 -5.93 10.77
C ASP A 10 3.78 -5.57 11.49
N ASN A 11 3.72 -4.57 12.38
CA ASN A 11 4.86 -4.13 13.17
C ASN A 11 4.46 -4.00 14.65
N THR A 12 5.17 -4.72 15.51
CA THR A 12 4.85 -4.80 16.95
C THR A 12 5.06 -3.48 17.71
N ASP A 13 5.89 -2.57 17.18
CA ASP A 13 6.10 -1.23 17.73
C ASP A 13 5.04 -0.22 17.22
N CYS A 14 4.36 -0.55 16.11
CA CYS A 14 3.33 0.26 15.44
C CYS A 14 1.97 -0.48 15.44
N LYS A 15 1.46 -0.82 16.64
CA LYS A 15 0.29 -1.70 16.81
C LYS A 15 -1.02 -1.15 16.25
N ASP A 16 -1.10 0.17 16.13
CA ASP A 16 -2.28 0.85 15.64
C ASP A 16 -2.18 1.13 14.14
N ASP A 17 -1.00 0.97 13.52
CA ASP A 17 -0.74 1.26 12.11
C ASP A 17 -1.01 0.05 11.22
N ILE A 18 -1.42 0.32 9.98
CA ILE A 18 -1.72 -0.71 8.99
C ILE A 18 -0.90 -0.43 7.74
N PHE A 19 0.22 -1.13 7.60
CA PHE A 19 1.09 -0.96 6.44
C PHE A 19 0.64 -1.87 5.29
N VAL A 20 0.44 -1.29 4.12
CA VAL A 20 0.29 -2.03 2.86
C VAL A 20 1.51 -1.74 2.00
N ILE A 21 2.18 -2.81 1.55
CA ILE A 21 3.37 -2.75 0.72
C ILE A 21 2.96 -3.09 -0.71
N HIS A 22 3.18 -2.15 -1.63
CA HIS A 22 3.01 -2.36 -3.06
C HIS A 22 4.35 -2.71 -3.70
N THR A 23 4.45 -3.90 -4.29
CA THR A 23 5.72 -4.45 -4.80
C THR A 23 5.93 -4.26 -6.30
N GLU A 24 4.91 -3.82 -7.02
CA GLU A 24 4.96 -3.49 -8.45
C GLU A 24 5.26 -2.00 -8.66
N PHE A 25 5.66 -1.61 -9.87
CA PHE A 25 5.93 -0.20 -10.18
C PHE A 25 4.61 0.58 -10.28
N PRO A 26 4.50 1.76 -9.65
CA PRO A 26 5.49 2.38 -8.75
C PRO A 26 5.49 1.73 -7.36
N ARG A 27 6.68 1.49 -6.79
CA ARG A 27 6.84 0.78 -5.49
C ARG A 27 6.73 1.76 -4.33
N PHE A 28 5.84 1.45 -3.40
CA PHE A 28 5.62 2.26 -2.21
C PHE A 28 5.12 1.42 -1.03
N ILE A 29 5.17 2.03 0.13
CA ILE A 29 4.55 1.56 1.36
C ILE A 29 3.55 2.63 1.78
N ILE A 30 2.32 2.25 2.07
CA ILE A 30 1.30 3.14 2.61
C ILE A 30 0.90 2.71 4.01
N ASN A 31 0.74 3.67 4.91
CA ASN A 31 0.01 3.48 6.16
C ASN A 31 -1.46 3.87 5.94
N LEU A 32 -2.37 2.91 5.99
CA LEU A 32 -3.81 3.15 5.77
C LEU A 32 -4.47 3.94 6.92
N VAL A 33 -3.76 4.17 8.03
CA VAL A 33 -4.32 4.85 9.20
C VAL A 33 -4.22 6.37 9.07
N ASP A 34 -3.13 6.86 8.48
CA ASP A 34 -2.86 8.28 8.28
C ASP A 34 -2.71 8.68 6.80
N ASP A 35 -2.90 7.73 5.89
CA ASP A 35 -2.72 7.86 4.43
C ASP A 35 -1.30 8.29 4.03
N GLU A 36 -0.29 8.07 4.88
CA GLU A 36 1.10 8.41 4.59
C GLU A 36 1.72 7.40 3.63
N ILE A 37 2.33 7.90 2.55
CA ILE A 37 2.97 7.08 1.52
C ILE A 37 4.47 7.34 1.52
N GLU A 38 5.23 6.27 1.73
CA GLU A 38 6.68 6.26 1.54
C GLU A 38 7.03 5.57 0.22
N TRP A 39 7.69 6.33 -0.65
CA TRP A 39 8.12 5.85 -1.96
C TRP A 39 9.47 5.16 -1.87
N LEU A 40 9.56 3.97 -2.49
CA LEU A 40 10.82 3.23 -2.54
C LEU A 40 11.64 3.54 -3.80
N GLU A 41 11.11 4.43 -4.66
CA GLU A 41 11.69 4.78 -5.95
C GLU A 41 11.88 6.29 -6.05
N ASP A 42 12.96 6.71 -6.73
CA ASP A 42 13.18 8.10 -7.09
C ASP A 42 12.38 8.42 -8.37
N PHE A 43 11.41 9.32 -8.27
CA PHE A 43 10.68 9.82 -9.44
C PHE A 43 11.41 11.02 -10.05
N ASP A 44 11.59 11.01 -11.37
CA ASP A 44 12.00 12.21 -12.10
C ASP A 44 10.76 13.12 -12.31
N GLY A 45 10.97 14.44 -12.33
CA GLY A 45 9.88 15.43 -12.23
C GLY A 45 8.82 15.42 -13.34
N GLU A 46 8.97 14.63 -14.41
CA GLU A 46 7.93 14.42 -15.43
C GLU A 46 6.90 13.35 -15.02
N ASP A 47 7.22 12.45 -14.08
CA ASP A 47 6.35 11.37 -13.64
C ASP A 47 5.30 11.81 -12.61
N GLN A 48 5.42 13.00 -12.02
CA GLN A 48 4.68 13.41 -10.82
C GLN A 48 3.16 13.52 -11.00
N GLU A 49 2.68 14.08 -12.11
CA GLU A 49 1.24 14.24 -12.38
C GLU A 49 0.55 12.90 -12.69
N GLU A 50 1.26 12.02 -13.39
CA GLU A 50 0.79 10.66 -13.66
C GLU A 50 0.80 9.82 -12.38
N LEU A 51 1.79 10.05 -11.50
CA LEU A 51 1.90 9.42 -10.19
C LEU A 51 0.72 9.78 -9.30
N GLU A 52 0.36 11.06 -9.17
CA GLU A 52 -0.74 11.50 -8.30
C GLU A 52 -2.06 10.80 -8.66
N THR A 53 -2.34 10.64 -9.96
CA THR A 53 -3.54 9.92 -10.42
C THR A 53 -3.46 8.43 -10.12
N GLN A 54 -2.30 7.81 -10.33
CA GLN A 54 -2.08 6.40 -10.02
C GLN A 54 -2.15 6.13 -8.51
N VAL A 55 -1.62 7.03 -7.69
CA VAL A 55 -1.63 6.97 -6.23
C VAL A 55 -3.04 6.87 -5.71
N ALA A 56 -3.94 7.77 -6.14
CA ALA A 56 -5.33 7.74 -5.66
C ALA A 56 -5.98 6.37 -5.92
N VAL A 57 -5.73 5.78 -7.08
CA VAL A 57 -6.21 4.44 -7.45
C VAL A 57 -5.54 3.35 -6.61
N LEU A 58 -4.24 3.49 -6.34
CA LEU A 58 -3.45 2.53 -5.56
C LEU A 58 -3.82 2.53 -4.07
N ILE A 59 -4.18 3.70 -3.51
CA ILE A 59 -4.73 3.83 -2.15
C ILE A 59 -6.06 3.09 -2.07
N GLU A 60 -6.97 3.34 -3.01
CA GLU A 60 -8.28 2.66 -3.07
C GLU A 60 -8.09 1.14 -3.14
N GLN A 61 -7.21 0.65 -4.02
CA GLN A 61 -6.87 -0.77 -4.13
C GLN A 61 -6.25 -1.36 -2.85
N SER A 62 -5.44 -0.57 -2.12
CA SER A 62 -4.81 -0.99 -0.87
C SER A 62 -5.83 -1.15 0.25
N SER A 63 -6.80 -0.23 0.33
CA SER A 63 -7.93 -0.31 1.25
C SER A 63 -8.86 -1.48 0.92
N GLU A 64 -9.21 -1.69 -0.35
CA GLU A 64 -9.99 -2.85 -0.80
C GLU A 64 -9.27 -4.17 -0.48
N PHE A 65 -7.94 -4.20 -0.64
CA PHE A 65 -7.13 -5.35 -0.26
C PHE A 65 -7.22 -5.61 1.25
N TYR A 66 -7.06 -4.58 2.08
CA TYR A 66 -7.17 -4.70 3.54
C TYR A 66 -8.55 -5.22 3.96
N ASP A 67 -9.63 -4.62 3.45
CA ASP A 67 -11.00 -5.03 3.77
C ASP A 67 -11.24 -6.52 3.41
N ARG A 68 -10.75 -6.95 2.25
CA ARG A 68 -10.85 -8.35 1.82
C ARG A 68 -10.05 -9.30 2.71
N GLU A 69 -8.84 -8.93 3.10
CA GLU A 69 -8.04 -9.76 4.01
C GLU A 69 -8.68 -9.84 5.40
N MET A 70 -9.20 -8.73 5.92
CA MET A 70 -9.93 -8.70 7.19
C MET A 70 -11.23 -9.52 7.17
N GLU A 71 -11.95 -9.53 6.05
CA GLU A 71 -13.12 -10.38 5.87
C GLU A 71 -12.75 -11.87 5.93
N ARG A 72 -11.65 -12.27 5.28
CA ARG A 72 -11.12 -13.64 5.35
C ARG A 72 -10.70 -14.03 6.76
N TYR A 73 -10.02 -13.15 7.48
CA TYR A 73 -9.64 -13.40 8.87
C TYR A 73 -10.83 -13.53 9.83
N LYS A 74 -12.01 -12.96 9.49
CA LYS A 74 -13.24 -13.12 10.29
C LYS A 74 -14.00 -14.41 9.98
N GLU A 75 -13.78 -15.00 8.81
CA GLU A 75 -14.41 -16.27 8.41
C GLU A 75 -13.62 -17.52 8.83
N GLU A 76 -12.40 -17.35 9.37
CA GLU A 76 -11.62 -18.40 10.06
C GLU A 76 -11.87 -18.41 11.58
#